data_AF-A0A969DYD4-F1
#
_entry.id   AF-A0A969DYD4-F1
#
_cell.length_a   1.000
_cell.length_b   1.000
_cell.length_c   1.000
_cell.angle_alpha   90.00
_cell.angle_beta   90.00
_cell.angle_gamma   90.00
#
_symmetry.space_group_name_H-M   'P 1'
#
loop_
_entity.id
_entity.type
_entity.pdbx_description
1 polymer ?
#
loop_
_entity_poly.entity_id
_entity_poly.type
_entity_poly.pdbx_seq_one_letter_code
_entity_poly.pdbx_strand_id
1 'polypeptide(L)' 'MIFKILEQLQQLPRSLQQDVFNHVSQLLTRYKAEKSSLKHPPKIVDRSGLLGAWRGKVWMAEDFDAPLEDMAEYM' A
#
# COMPACT_ATOMS: atom_id res chain seq x y z
N MET A 1 11.16 1.80 33.55
CA MET A 1 10.37 1.89 32.31
C MET A 1 9.91 0.52 31.82
N ILE A 2 10.84 -0.40 31.49
CA ILE A 2 10.50 -1.76 30.98
C ILE A 2 9.62 -2.56 31.96
N PHE A 3 9.96 -2.55 33.25
CA PHE A 3 9.18 -3.25 34.29
C PHE A 3 7.72 -2.77 34.39
N LYS A 4 7.47 -1.48 34.16
CA LYS A 4 6.11 -0.89 34.22
C LYS A 4 5.24 -1.39 33.04
N ILE A 5 5.84 -1.60 31.88
CA ILE A 5 5.15 -2.10 30.68
C ILE A 5 4.70 -3.55 30.87
N LEU A 6 5.52 -4.38 31.53
CA LEU A 6 5.16 -5.78 31.82
C LEU A 6 3.99 -5.89 32.79
N GLU A 7 3.99 -5.06 33.84
CA GLU A 7 2.88 -4.99 34.80
C GLU A 7 1.57 -4.58 34.10
N GLN A 8 1.61 -3.59 33.21
CA GLN A 8 0.46 -3.14 32.43
C GLN A 8 -0.02 -4.22 31.43
N LEU A 9 0.90 -4.98 30.84
CA LEU A 9 0.58 -6.09 29.92
C LEU A 9 -0.12 -7.25 30.63
N GLN A 10 0.24 -7.54 31.88
CA GLN A 10 -0.40 -8.61 32.66
C GLN A 10 -1.85 -8.26 33.05
N GLN A 11 -2.18 -6.98 33.17
CA GLN A 11 -3.56 -6.53 33.46
C GLN A 11 -4.48 -6.55 32.23
N LEU A 12 -3.92 -6.69 31.02
CA LEU A 12 -4.67 -6.68 29.78
C LEU A 12 -5.22 -8.07 29.44
N PRO A 13 -6.45 -8.17 28.89
CA PRO A 13 -6.97 -9.42 28.33
C PRO A 13 -6.14 -9.89 27.13
N ARG A 14 -6.14 -11.21 26.87
CA ARG A 14 -5.30 -11.85 25.85
C ARG A 14 -5.43 -11.23 24.44
N SER A 15 -6.62 -10.79 24.06
CA SER A 15 -6.85 -10.12 22.77
C SER A 15 -6.00 -8.85 22.63
N LEU A 16 -6.00 -8.00 23.65
CA LEU A 16 -5.24 -6.76 23.64
C LEU A 16 -3.73 -6.99 23.78
N GLN A 17 -3.30 -8.05 24.47
CA GLN A 17 -1.88 -8.44 24.48
C GLN A 17 -1.38 -8.77 23.07
N GLN A 18 -2.22 -9.43 22.28
CA GLN A 18 -1.91 -9.79 20.90
C GLN A 18 -1.83 -8.55 20.00
N ASP A 19 -2.69 -7.56 20.21
CA ASP A 19 -2.62 -6.26 19.51
C ASP A 19 -1.33 -5.51 19.85
N VAL A 20 -0.92 -5.48 21.13
CA VAL A 20 0.35 -4.88 21.53
C VAL A 20 1.52 -5.61 20.88
N PHE A 21 1.52 -6.94 20.87
CA PHE A 21 2.55 -7.73 20.21
C PHE A 21 2.64 -7.40 18.71
N ASN A 22 1.49 -7.32 18.02
CA ASN A 22 1.41 -6.94 16.61
C ASN A 22 1.95 -5.53 16.39
N HIS A 23 1.64 -4.59 17.27
CA HIS A 23 2.15 -3.23 17.16
C HIS A 23 3.67 -3.16 17.35
N VAL A 24 4.22 -3.88 18.34
CA VAL A 24 5.67 -3.96 18.55
C VAL A 24 6.37 -4.60 17.35
N SER A 25 5.81 -5.66 16.77
CA SER A 25 6.38 -6.31 15.58
C SER A 25 6.40 -5.38 14.37
N GLN A 26 5.34 -4.59 14.18
CA GLN A 26 5.27 -3.54 13.17
C GLN A 26 6.34 -2.46 13.39
N LEU A 27 6.49 -1.96 14.63
CA LEU A 27 7.51 -0.96 14.97
C LEU A 27 8.93 -1.48 14.70
N LEU A 28 9.23 -2.73 15.07
CA LEU A 28 10.52 -3.35 14.77
C LEU A 28 10.75 -3.51 13.26
N THR A 29 9.70 -3.84 12.52
CA THR A 29 9.76 -3.96 11.06
C THR A 29 10.06 -2.61 10.41
N ARG A 30 9.38 -1.55 10.84
CA ARG A 30 9.63 -0.18 10.38
C ARG A 30 11.04 0.29 10.72
N TYR A 31 11.52 0.05 11.93
CA TYR A 31 12.88 0.41 12.33
C TYR A 31 13.96 -0.32 11.50
N LYS A 32 13.75 -1.61 11.20
CA LYS A 32 14.62 -2.36 10.29
C LYS A 32 14.56 -1.82 8.86
N ALA A 33 13.36 -1.51 8.37
CA ALA A 33 13.14 -0.93 7.05
C ALA A 33 13.81 0.44 6.92
N GLU A 34 13.68 1.33 7.90
CA GLU A 34 14.36 2.63 7.94
C GLU A 34 15.88 2.47 7.97
N LYS A 35 16.43 1.56 8.79
CA LYS A 35 17.86 1.25 8.76
C LYS A 35 18.35 0.69 7.42
N SER A 36 17.50 -0.06 6.71
CA SER A 36 17.82 -0.55 5.37
C SER A 36 17.67 0.53 4.29
N SER A 37 16.70 1.44 4.44
CA SER A 37 16.43 2.53 3.50
C SER A 37 17.46 3.66 3.57
N LEU A 38 18.21 3.77 4.67
CA LEU A 38 19.39 4.65 4.72
C LEU A 38 20.49 4.26 3.69
N LYS A 39 20.42 3.06 3.10
CA LYS A 39 21.36 2.64 2.03
C LYS A 39 20.91 3.00 0.62
N HIS A 40 19.64 3.31 0.41
CA HIS A 40 19.11 3.78 -0.86
C HIS A 40 18.03 4.83 -0.60
N PRO A 41 18.31 6.13 -0.85
CA PRO A 41 17.26 7.14 -0.72
C PRO A 41 16.08 6.76 -1.62
N PRO A 42 14.83 6.92 -1.15
CA PRO A 42 13.68 6.71 -2.00
C PRO A 42 13.84 7.65 -3.21
N LYS A 43 13.95 7.08 -4.41
CA LYS A 43 13.86 7.87 -5.65
C LYS A 43 12.49 8.52 -5.62
N ILE A 44 12.45 9.82 -5.31
CA ILE A 44 11.26 10.64 -5.48
C ILE A 44 11.01 10.64 -6.99
N VAL A 45 10.10 9.78 -7.44
CA VAL A 45 9.66 9.77 -8.82
C VAL A 45 8.74 10.97 -8.96
N ASP A 46 9.23 12.04 -9.59
CA ASP A 46 8.39 13.16 -9.98
C ASP A 46 7.34 12.66 -10.97
N ARG A 47 6.07 12.69 -10.55
CA ARG A 47 4.93 12.23 -11.34
C ARG A 47 4.22 13.35 -12.08
N SER A 48 4.70 14.60 -11.97
CA SER A 48 4.04 15.78 -12.54
C SER A 48 3.90 15.72 -14.07
N GLY A 49 4.73 14.92 -14.76
CA GLY A 49 4.66 14.70 -16.20
C GLY A 49 4.04 13.36 -16.66
N LEU A 50 3.53 12.52 -15.76
CA LEU A 50 2.97 11.21 -16.14
C LEU A 50 1.53 11.29 -16.65
N LEU A 51 0.77 12.30 -16.25
CA LEU A 51 -0.60 12.48 -16.71
C LEU A 51 -0.60 12.88 -18.19
N GLY A 52 -1.06 11.97 -19.05
CA GLY A 52 -1.10 12.20 -20.49
C GLY A 52 0.19 11.85 -21.25
N ALA A 53 1.17 11.21 -20.63
CA ALA A 53 2.41 10.76 -21.30
C ALA A 53 2.19 9.79 -22.50
N TRP A 54 0.98 9.22 -22.57
CA TRP A 54 0.53 8.29 -23.60
C TRP A 54 -0.49 8.91 -24.57
N ARG A 55 -0.82 10.20 -24.42
CA ARG A 55 -1.72 10.92 -25.34
C ARG A 55 -1.14 10.89 -26.75
N GLY A 56 -1.93 10.39 -27.72
CA GLY A 56 -1.51 10.24 -29.12
C GLY A 56 -0.58 9.06 -29.41
N LYS A 57 -0.21 8.25 -28.40
CA LYS A 57 0.56 7.00 -28.57
C LYS A 57 -0.32 5.75 -28.57
N VAL A 58 -1.61 5.91 -28.32
CA VAL A 58 -2.60 4.84 -28.34
C VAL A 58 -3.42 5.01 -29.62
N TRP A 59 -3.47 3.96 -30.42
CA TRP A 59 -4.39 3.84 -31.56
C TRP A 59 -5.59 3.01 -31.09
N MET A 60 -6.79 3.52 -31.33
CA MET A 60 -8.06 2.85 -31.02
C MET A 60 -8.74 2.51 -32.35
N ALA A 61 -9.34 1.32 -32.43
CA ALA A 61 -10.08 0.92 -33.62
C ALA A 61 -11.35 1.78 -33.78
N GLU A 62 -11.77 2.02 -35.02
CA GLU A 62 -12.93 2.87 -35.32
C GLU A 62 -14.25 2.31 -34.77
N ASP A 63 -14.28 1.00 -34.50
CA ASP A 63 -15.40 0.23 -33.98
C ASP A 63 -15.31 -0.06 -32.48
N PHE A 64 -14.39 0.59 -31.74
CA PHE A 64 -14.22 0.32 -30.30
C PHE A 64 -15.50 0.57 -29.48
N ASP A 65 -16.27 1.59 -29.85
CA ASP A 65 -17.55 1.91 -29.19
C ASP A 65 -18.72 1.06 -29.72
N ALA A 66 -18.49 0.18 -30.70
CA ALA A 66 -19.54 -0.67 -31.23
C ALA A 66 -19.93 -1.76 -30.20
N PRO A 67 -21.22 -2.08 -30.09
CA PRO A 67 -21.65 -3.19 -29.25
C PRO A 67 -21.07 -4.50 -29.77
N LEU A 68 -20.63 -5.35 -28.84
CA LEU A 68 -20.31 -6.73 -29.17
C LEU A 68 -21.58 -7.42 -29.68
N GLU A 69 -21.44 -8.29 -30.69
CA GLU A 69 -22.55 -8.95 -31.36
C GLU A 69 -23.52 -9.63 -30.36
N ASP A 70 -22.97 -10.29 -29.33
CA ASP A 70 -23.74 -10.95 -28.27
C ASP A 70 -24.35 -9.99 -27.22
N MET A 71 -23.91 -8.73 -27.20
CA MET A 71 -24.34 -7.71 -26.22
C MET A 71 -25.17 -6.60 -26.85
N ALA A 72 -25.39 -6.63 -28.17
CA ALA A 72 -26.15 -5.61 -28.89
C ALA A 72 -27.61 -5.52 -28.42
N GLU A 73 -28.20 -6.61 -27.92
CA GLU A 73 -29.56 -6.62 -27.37
C GLU A 73 -29.66 -5.94 -25.99
N TYR A 74 -28.52 -5.66 -25.33
CA TYR A 74 -28.46 -5.15 -23.95
C TYR A 74 -27.90 -3.72 -23.81
N MET A 75 -27.45 -3.09 -24.90
CA MET A 75 -26.90 -1.71 -24.91
C MET A 75 -27.91 -0.69 -25.45
#